data_AF-A0A8J5QDS0-F1
#
_entry.id   AF-A0A8J5QDS0-F1
#
_cell.length_a   1.000
_cell.length_b   1.000
_cell.length_c   1.000
_cell.angle_alpha   90.00
_cell.angle_beta   90.00
_cell.angle_gamma   90.00
#
_symmetry.space_group_name_H-M   'P 1'
#
loop_
_entity.id
_entity.type
_entity.pdbx_description
1 polymer ?
#
loop_
_entity_poly.entity_id
_entity_poly.type
_entity_poly.pdbx_seq_one_letter_code
_entity_poly.pdbx_strand_id
1 'polypeptide(L)'
;MNFIRRGIKSITRTQLETSKFGFYLLTPIAIMYWVGLDTDRKFNLPGFWPDPSTLNQVPKEPHEIQAELARIKRARLEKRKRLEEKAKELGLLEEKEKEEEEERQKQQQGGVVAEAST
;
A
#
# COMPACT_ATOMS: atom_id res chain seq x y z
N MET A 1 -55.00 -6.62 -24.78
CA MET A 1 -55.12 -6.20 -23.36
C MET A 1 -55.54 -7.31 -22.37
N ASN A 2 -56.31 -8.33 -22.78
CA ASN A 2 -56.90 -9.32 -21.84
C ASN A 2 -55.93 -10.43 -21.37
N PHE A 3 -54.88 -10.73 -22.13
CA PHE A 3 -53.87 -11.73 -21.76
C PHE A 3 -53.01 -11.28 -20.55
N ILE A 4 -52.65 -10.00 -20.52
CA ILE A 4 -51.85 -9.40 -19.43
C ILE A 4 -52.62 -9.44 -18.11
N ARG A 5 -53.92 -9.10 -18.12
CA ARG A 5 -54.77 -9.14 -16.93
C ARG A 5 -54.96 -10.55 -16.37
N ARG A 6 -54.88 -11.58 -17.21
CA ARG A 6 -55.02 -12.99 -16.80
C ARG A 6 -53.73 -13.50 -16.15
N GLY A 7 -52.56 -13.11 -16.69
CA GLY A 7 -51.26 -13.43 -16.11
C GLY A 7 -50.98 -12.75 -14.76
N ILE A 8 -51.43 -11.50 -14.57
CA ILE A 8 -51.25 -10.80 -13.28
C ILE A 8 -52.03 -11.47 -12.14
N LYS A 9 -53.20 -12.08 -12.44
CA LYS A 9 -54.01 -12.78 -11.43
C LYS A 9 -53.43 -14.11 -10.98
N SER A 10 -52.52 -14.73 -11.74
CA SER A 10 -51.88 -16.01 -11.40
C SER A 10 -50.53 -15.88 -10.68
N ILE A 11 -50.08 -14.65 -10.40
CA ILE A 11 -48.81 -14.42 -9.70
C ILE A 11 -49.00 -14.69 -8.21
N THR A 12 -48.19 -15.59 -7.66
CA THR A 12 -48.20 -15.93 -6.24
C THR A 12 -47.32 -14.97 -5.43
N ARG A 13 -47.60 -14.84 -4.12
CA ARG A 13 -46.86 -13.99 -3.19
C ARG A 13 -45.35 -14.28 -3.21
N THR A 14 -44.96 -15.55 -3.25
CA THR A 14 -43.56 -15.99 -3.30
C THR A 14 -42.87 -15.51 -4.59
N GLN A 15 -43.55 -15.56 -5.74
CA GLN A 15 -42.99 -15.08 -7.01
C GLN A 15 -42.71 -13.57 -6.98
N LEU A 16 -43.55 -12.79 -6.30
CA LEU A 16 -43.31 -11.35 -6.09
C LEU A 16 -42.15 -11.09 -5.14
N GLU A 17 -42.02 -11.86 -4.06
CA GLU A 17 -40.89 -11.75 -3.13
C GLU A 17 -39.56 -12.11 -3.81
N THR A 18 -39.52 -13.18 -4.61
CA THR A 18 -38.34 -13.55 -5.39
C THR A 18 -38.00 -12.49 -6.44
N SER A 19 -39.00 -11.92 -7.12
CA SER A 19 -38.77 -10.85 -8.10
C SER A 19 -38.24 -9.57 -7.43
N LYS A 20 -38.79 -9.21 -6.26
CA LYS A 20 -38.32 -8.07 -5.46
C LYS A 20 -36.88 -8.27 -5.00
N PHE A 21 -36.55 -9.47 -4.51
CA PHE A 21 -35.20 -9.85 -4.14
C PHE A 21 -34.23 -9.75 -5.33
N GLY A 22 -34.60 -10.34 -6.47
CA GLY A 22 -33.81 -10.27 -7.70
C GLY A 22 -33.58 -8.83 -8.16
N PHE A 23 -34.61 -7.97 -8.10
CA PHE A 23 -34.46 -6.55 -8.41
C PHE A 23 -33.49 -5.86 -7.45
N TYR A 24 -33.65 -6.03 -6.13
CA TYR A 24 -32.73 -5.42 -5.17
C TYR A 24 -31.29 -5.91 -5.28
N LEU A 25 -31.06 -7.14 -5.74
CA LEU A 25 -29.72 -7.64 -5.99
C LEU A 25 -29.15 -7.11 -7.32
N LEU A 26 -29.92 -7.19 -8.40
CA LEU A 26 -29.42 -6.87 -9.75
C LEU A 26 -29.34 -5.36 -10.01
N THR A 27 -30.23 -4.55 -9.45
CA THR A 27 -30.24 -3.09 -9.64
C THR A 27 -28.91 -2.42 -9.27
N PRO A 28 -28.34 -2.60 -8.06
CA PRO A 28 -27.06 -1.98 -7.72
C PRO A 28 -25.91 -2.51 -8.58
N ILE A 29 -25.90 -3.81 -8.89
CA ILE A 29 -24.87 -4.42 -9.76
C ILE A 29 -24.92 -3.81 -11.17
N ALA A 30 -26.12 -3.66 -11.72
CA ALA A 30 -26.32 -3.05 -13.04
C ALA A 30 -25.90 -1.58 -13.06
N ILE A 31 -26.22 -0.82 -12.01
CA ILE A 31 -25.79 0.58 -11.87
C ILE A 31 -24.27 0.65 -11.78
N MET A 32 -23.61 -0.21 -11.00
CA MET A 32 -22.14 -0.26 -10.92
C MET A 32 -21.51 -0.64 -12.26
N TYR A 33 -22.09 -1.58 -12.99
CA TYR A 33 -21.60 -1.97 -14.32
C TYR A 33 -21.77 -0.83 -15.34
N TRP A 34 -22.91 -0.12 -15.28
CA TRP A 34 -23.17 0.99 -16.17
C TRP A 34 -22.34 2.23 -15.82
N VAL A 35 -22.23 2.62 -14.55
CA VAL A 35 -21.44 3.79 -14.14
C VAL A 35 -19.95 3.50 -14.17
N GLY A 36 -19.54 2.38 -13.57
CA GLY A 36 -18.16 2.15 -13.11
C GLY A 36 -17.14 1.78 -14.18
N LEU A 37 -17.56 1.34 -15.38
CA LEU A 37 -16.60 0.99 -16.44
C LEU A 37 -15.98 2.21 -17.12
N ASP A 38 -16.74 3.30 -17.30
CA ASP A 38 -16.31 4.47 -18.06
C ASP A 38 -16.87 5.77 -17.45
N THR A 39 -16.66 5.96 -16.14
CA THR A 39 -17.19 7.12 -15.41
C THR A 39 -16.66 8.44 -16.00
N ASP A 40 -15.39 8.47 -16.39
CA ASP A 40 -14.75 9.64 -17.02
C ASP A 40 -15.48 10.09 -18.29
N ARG A 41 -15.68 9.15 -19.23
CA ARG A 41 -16.33 9.43 -20.52
C ARG A 41 -17.82 9.75 -20.38
N LYS A 42 -18.51 9.18 -19.40
CA LYS A 42 -19.97 9.33 -19.23
C LYS A 42 -20.37 10.63 -18.54
N PHE A 43 -19.56 11.11 -17.61
CA PHE A 43 -19.88 12.29 -16.81
C PHE A 43 -19.08 13.54 -17.22
N ASN A 44 -18.11 13.42 -18.14
CA ASN A 44 -17.28 14.51 -18.65
C ASN A 44 -16.75 15.40 -17.50
N LEU A 45 -16.23 14.74 -16.47
CA LEU A 45 -15.83 15.40 -15.24
C LEU A 45 -14.58 16.24 -15.51
N PRO A 46 -14.61 17.57 -15.31
CA PRO A 46 -13.42 18.40 -15.48
C PRO A 46 -12.39 18.00 -14.42
N GLY A 47 -11.17 17.64 -14.87
CA GLY A 47 -10.07 17.27 -13.98
C GLY A 47 -10.22 15.89 -13.32
N PHE A 48 -10.91 14.94 -13.97
CA PHE A 48 -11.02 13.56 -13.48
C PHE A 48 -9.64 12.90 -13.23
N TRP A 49 -8.71 13.10 -14.17
CA TRP A 49 -7.32 12.71 -14.00
C TRP A 49 -6.48 13.92 -13.53
N PRO A 50 -5.62 13.76 -12.51
CA PRO A 50 -4.67 14.80 -12.14
C PRO A 50 -3.76 15.14 -13.33
N ASP A 51 -3.48 16.43 -13.51
CA ASP A 51 -2.63 16.90 -14.61
C ASP A 51 -1.28 16.16 -14.54
N PRO A 52 -0.86 15.46 -15.62
CA PRO A 52 0.43 14.77 -15.66
C PRO A 52 1.60 15.68 -15.25
N SER A 53 1.52 16.98 -15.49
CA SER A 53 2.57 17.93 -15.07
C SER A 53 2.74 18.02 -13.53
N THR A 54 1.67 17.77 -12.77
CA THR A 54 1.64 17.83 -11.30
C THR A 54 2.10 16.50 -10.66
N LEU A 55 2.13 15.41 -11.43
CA LEU A 55 2.64 14.14 -10.94
C LEU A 55 4.17 14.15 -10.87
N ASN A 56 4.71 13.37 -9.94
CA ASN A 56 6.14 13.06 -9.92
C ASN A 56 6.52 12.31 -11.20
N GLN A 57 7.05 13.04 -12.17
CA GLN A 57 7.55 12.48 -13.41
C GLN A 57 8.82 11.69 -13.12
N VAL A 58 8.83 10.41 -13.51
CA VAL A 58 10.06 9.61 -13.47
C VAL A 58 11.01 10.18 -14.53
N PRO A 59 12.27 10.51 -14.20
CA PRO A 59 13.23 10.99 -15.18
C PRO A 59 13.39 9.95 -16.29
N LYS A 60 13.20 10.37 -17.56
CA LYS A 60 13.27 9.46 -18.72
C LYS A 60 14.63 9.50 -19.40
N GLU A 61 15.33 10.62 -19.28
CA GLU A 61 16.62 10.84 -19.94
C GLU A 61 17.81 10.37 -19.08
N PRO A 62 18.84 9.74 -19.67
CA PRO A 62 19.99 9.20 -18.91
C PRO A 62 20.73 10.22 -18.04
N HIS A 63 20.78 11.49 -18.46
CA HIS A 63 21.48 12.55 -17.73
C HIS A 63 20.67 13.03 -16.52
N GLU A 64 19.34 13.13 -16.64
CA GLU A 64 18.43 13.46 -15.53
C GLU A 64 18.44 12.35 -14.47
N ILE A 65 18.50 11.10 -14.90
CA ILE A 65 18.61 9.94 -14.01
C ILE A 65 19.87 10.01 -13.15
N GLN A 66 21.01 10.37 -13.75
CA GLN A 66 22.28 10.48 -13.01
C GLN A 66 22.26 11.62 -12.00
N ALA A 67 21.66 12.77 -12.36
CA ALA A 67 21.50 13.90 -11.47
C ALA A 67 20.59 13.58 -10.27
N GLU A 68 19.46 12.91 -10.53
CA GLU A 68 18.52 12.51 -9.49
C GLU A 68 19.10 11.41 -8.58
N LEU A 69 19.85 10.45 -9.14
CA LEU A 69 20.60 9.46 -8.36
C LEU A 69 21.65 10.12 -7.46
N ALA A 70 22.37 11.13 -7.95
CA ALA A 70 23.32 11.88 -7.15
C ALA A 70 22.62 12.64 -6.01
N ARG A 71 21.46 13.26 -6.27
CA ARG A 71 20.62 13.90 -5.26
C ARG A 71 20.19 12.91 -4.17
N ILE A 72 19.69 11.74 -4.57
CA ILE A 72 19.25 10.68 -3.65
C ILE A 72 20.42 10.17 -2.81
N LYS A 73 21.61 9.95 -3.40
CA LYS A 73 22.80 9.52 -2.66
C LYS A 73 23.22 10.55 -1.61
N ARG A 74 23.23 11.85 -1.96
CA ARG A 74 23.54 12.94 -1.00
C ARG A 74 22.54 12.98 0.15
N ALA A 75 21.24 12.95 -0.15
CA ALA A 75 20.19 12.94 0.88
C ALA A 75 20.29 11.73 1.82
N ARG A 76 20.65 10.55 1.29
CA ARG A 76 20.89 9.35 2.11
C ARG A 76 22.09 9.51 3.05
N LEU A 77 23.19 10.08 2.55
CA LEU A 77 24.38 10.32 3.37
C LEU A 77 24.10 11.35 4.48
N GLU A 78 23.41 12.43 4.17
CA GLU A 78 23.01 13.44 5.15
C GLU A 78 22.06 12.86 6.21
N LYS A 79 21.09 12.04 5.80
CA LYS A 79 20.21 11.34 6.74
C LYS A 79 20.98 10.39 7.66
N ARG A 80 21.95 9.65 7.12
CA ARG A 80 22.84 8.79 7.93
C ARG A 80 23.63 9.59 8.94
N LYS A 81 24.32 10.67 8.50
CA LYS A 81 25.07 11.55 9.40
C LYS A 81 24.21 12.11 10.53
N ARG A 82 23.01 12.63 10.20
CA ARG A 82 22.06 13.12 11.20
C ARG A 82 21.60 12.06 12.19
N LEU A 83 21.44 10.81 11.74
CA LEU A 83 21.07 9.70 12.63
C LEU A 83 22.24 9.27 13.51
N GLU A 84 23.47 9.26 12.98
CA GLU A 84 24.70 8.97 13.73
C GLU A 84 24.97 10.04 14.78
N GLU A 85 24.82 11.33 14.44
CA GLU A 85 24.93 12.44 15.40
C GLU A 85 23.90 12.33 16.53
N LYS A 86 22.63 12.06 16.19
CA LYS A 86 21.58 11.83 17.19
C LYS A 86 21.83 10.58 18.05
N ALA A 87 22.39 9.52 17.47
CA ALA A 87 22.74 8.31 18.23
C ALA A 87 23.91 8.57 19.19
N LYS A 88 24.86 9.43 18.82
CA LYS A 88 25.94 9.90 19.70
C LYS A 88 25.40 10.76 20.85
N GLU A 89 24.54 11.73 20.54
CA GLU A 89 23.92 12.58 21.56
C GLU A 89 23.07 11.79 22.57
N LEU A 90 22.44 10.70 22.13
CA LEU A 90 21.64 9.81 22.97
C LEU A 90 22.47 8.74 23.70
N GLY A 91 23.80 8.69 23.55
CA GLY A 91 24.67 7.73 24.25
C GLY A 91 24.57 6.26 23.81
N LEU A 92 23.71 5.96 22.83
CA LEU A 92 23.40 4.58 22.38
C LEU A 92 24.59 3.86 21.72
N LEU A 93 25.57 4.59 21.22
CA LEU A 93 26.77 3.99 20.62
C LEU A 93 27.76 3.49 21.67
N GLU A 94 27.88 4.20 22.80
CA GLU A 94 28.72 3.75 23.92
C GLU A 94 28.10 2.54 24.63
N GLU A 95 26.77 2.47 24.72
CA GLU A 95 26.06 1.30 25.25
C GLU A 95 26.23 0.08 24.34
N LYS A 96 26.10 0.25 23.02
CA LYS A 96 26.34 -0.83 22.04
C LYS A 96 27.78 -1.35 22.04
N GLU A 97 28.78 -0.47 22.11
CA GLU A 97 30.19 -0.89 22.15
C GLU A 97 30.49 -1.68 23.43
N LYS A 98 29.94 -1.27 24.58
CA LYS A 98 30.07 -2.00 25.85
C LYS A 98 29.34 -3.35 25.82
N GLU A 99 28.14 -3.41 25.27
CA GLU A 99 27.39 -4.66 25.09
C GLU A 99 28.14 -5.66 24.17
N GLU A 100 28.70 -5.18 23.05
CA GLU A 100 29.49 -6.02 22.14
C GLU A 100 30.81 -6.51 22.77
N GLU A 101 31.48 -5.68 23.58
CA GLU A 101 32.67 -6.10 24.35
C GLU A 101 32.33 -7.13 25.43
N GLU A 102 31.23 -6.93 26.16
CA GLU A 102 30.75 -7.90 27.15
C GLU A 102 30.35 -9.24 26.51
N GLU A 103 29.70 -9.23 25.35
CA GLU A 103 29.38 -10.45 24.61
C GLU A 103 30.64 -11.18 24.11
N ARG A 104 31.64 -10.45 23.58
CA ARG A 104 32.93 -11.04 23.17
C ARG A 104 33.67 -11.66 24.35
N GLN A 105 33.66 -11.02 25.52
CA GLN A 105 34.30 -11.55 26.72
C GLN A 105 33.57 -12.80 27.26
N LYS A 106 32.24 -12.82 27.23
CA LYS A 106 31.45 -14.01 27.61
C LYS A 106 31.67 -15.19 26.66
N GLN A 107 31.81 -14.93 25.35
CA GLN A 107 32.13 -15.96 24.36
C GLN A 107 33.55 -16.52 24.54
N GLN A 108 34.54 -15.67 24.85
CA GLN A 108 35.91 -16.11 25.13
C GLN A 108 36.00 -16.91 26.43
N GLN A 109 35.28 -16.53 27.49
CA GLN A 109 35.26 -17.29 28.74
C GLN A 109 34.47 -18.60 28.63
N GLY A 110 33.38 -18.64 27.85
CA GLY A 110 32.60 -19.86 27.60
C GLY A 110 33.33 -20.91 26.76
N GLY A 111 34.18 -20.48 25.81
CA GLY A 111 35.00 -21.39 25.00
C GLY A 111 36.12 -22.08 25.80
N VAL A 112 36.74 -21.36 26.74
CA VAL A 112 37.83 -21.88 27.58
C VAL A 112 37.36 -22.95 28.57
N VAL A 113 36.09 -22.91 29.02
CA VAL A 113 35.54 -23.92 29.93
C VAL A 113 35.16 -25.22 29.19
N ALA A 114 34.82 -25.15 27.91
CA ALA A 114 34.49 -26.33 27.09
C ALA A 114 35.72 -27.16 26.70
N GLU A 115 36.89 -26.53 26.49
CA GLU A 115 38.14 -27.24 26.16
C GLU A 115 38.85 -27.85 27.38
N ALA A 116 38.55 -27.40 28.61
CA ALA A 116 39.17 -27.92 29.84
C ALA A 116 38.48 -29.16 30.44
N SER A 117 37.41 -29.68 29.82
CA SER A 117 36.64 -30.85 30.31
C SER A 117 36.66 -32.06 29.36
N THR A 118 37.56 -32.10 28.38
CA THR A 118 37.84 -33.27 27.51
C THR A 118 39.20 -33.88 27.77
#